data_AF-A0A7J6LTS6-F1
#
_entry.id   AF-A0A7J6LTS6-F1
#
_cell.length_a   1.000
_cell.length_b   1.000
_cell.length_c   1.000
_cell.angle_alpha   90.00
_cell.angle_beta   90.00
_cell.angle_gamma   90.00
#
_symmetry.space_group_name_H-M   'P 1'
#
loop_
_entity.id
_entity.type
_entity.pdbx_description
1 polymer ?
#
loop_
_entity_poly.entity_id
_entity_poly.type
_entity_poly.pdbx_seq_one_letter_code
_entity_poly.pdbx_strand_id
1 'polypeptide(L)'
;MYGGDRLERELSGSSDHLPLWRRSRRRTLLSQARFRGSALLMYRLGAFVQRESTSKKTIETLEDQLNGLDPDGTAEDEYRGRMAVLRQIVIGVVALDCGCDSEVCMTHWWRGLSVYREKDLMRAFRARMRDVSKELEDQKEKKGNFSAELQARHRELLAELRTSRELAQSFDRKNQQLEAENKRLTEALETREDDRLSLLKELVATRREAGRLREILKQREESPGASRKQGRPSANKGGFSARSEMTNRAYERELRYRRTIEELRDQVSSDKLALRSLQDAQERLLQQRSEIEVFLQQCIDDVKNEIAHHRKQQQKLNSGPAPLVHGEEAGTIADRIDTVHDLSAVDRERALELLLSQERVVKILHQKVMEGRQLDHDGCDDDRQSSSLVSHQPSGSFPSQFRLTDPDPPPTWWNDEPDDSSQGIRESPF
;
A
#
# COMPACT_ATOMS: atom_id res chain seq x y z
N MET A 1 -23.32 2.66 -10.58
CA MET A 1 -23.93 3.59 -9.61
C MET A 1 -23.55 3.33 -8.15
N TYR A 2 -22.52 2.52 -7.83
CA TYR A 2 -22.29 2.04 -6.44
C TYR A 2 -21.10 2.67 -5.67
N GLY A 3 -20.56 3.81 -6.11
CA GLY A 3 -19.37 4.41 -5.48
C GLY A 3 -19.64 5.48 -4.41
N GLY A 4 -20.83 6.10 -4.42
CA GLY A 4 -21.16 7.23 -3.51
C GLY A 4 -21.56 6.78 -2.10
N ASP A 5 -22.27 5.67 -1.99
CA ASP A 5 -22.92 5.24 -0.74
C ASP A 5 -21.94 4.71 0.31
N ARG A 6 -20.72 4.34 -0.09
CA ARG A 6 -19.68 3.83 0.82
C ARG A 6 -19.07 4.97 1.65
N LEU A 7 -18.85 6.13 1.03
CA LEU A 7 -18.33 7.32 1.71
C LEU A 7 -19.38 7.96 2.63
N GLU A 8 -20.67 7.93 2.27
CA GLU A 8 -21.72 8.43 3.18
C GLU A 8 -21.90 7.53 4.42
N ARG A 9 -21.73 6.21 4.30
CA ARG A 9 -21.79 5.29 5.44
C ARG A 9 -20.65 5.48 6.43
N GLU A 10 -19.40 5.63 5.96
CA GLU A 10 -18.26 5.89 6.84
C GLU A 10 -18.30 7.27 7.52
N LEU A 11 -19.03 8.23 6.95
CA LEU A 11 -19.13 9.58 7.50
C LEU A 11 -20.33 9.77 8.47
N SER A 12 -21.25 8.81 8.54
CA SER A 12 -22.44 8.85 9.39
C SER A 12 -22.23 8.35 10.83
N GLY A 13 -21.05 7.79 11.15
CA GLY A 13 -20.69 7.41 12.52
C GLY A 13 -20.72 8.62 13.47
N SER A 14 -21.39 8.45 14.62
CA SER A 14 -21.72 9.47 15.63
C SER A 14 -20.61 10.50 15.84
N SER A 15 -20.88 11.75 15.41
CA SER A 15 -19.92 12.85 15.32
C SER A 15 -20.07 13.85 16.48
N ASP A 16 -20.69 13.44 17.58
CA ASP A 16 -21.01 14.33 18.70
C ASP A 16 -19.81 14.65 19.59
N HIS A 17 -18.64 14.06 19.32
CA HIS A 17 -17.40 14.31 20.07
C HIS A 17 -16.34 15.13 19.30
N LEU A 18 -16.58 15.50 18.04
CA LEU A 18 -15.58 16.27 17.26
C LEU A 18 -15.66 17.79 17.54
N PRO A 19 -14.52 18.50 17.62
CA PRO A 19 -14.46 19.96 17.75
C PRO A 19 -15.23 20.68 16.62
N LEU A 20 -15.85 21.83 16.93
CA LEU A 20 -16.70 22.60 16.01
C LEU A 20 -16.04 22.93 14.66
N TRP A 21 -14.74 23.22 14.65
CA TRP A 21 -14.00 23.50 13.42
C TRP A 21 -13.87 22.28 12.50
N ARG A 22 -13.76 21.07 13.07
CA ARG A 22 -13.78 19.81 12.30
C ARG A 22 -15.16 19.50 11.74
N ARG A 23 -16.23 19.78 12.49
CA ARG A 23 -17.62 19.64 12.02
C ARG A 23 -17.91 20.59 10.84
N SER A 24 -17.46 21.83 10.93
CA SER A 24 -17.60 22.83 9.87
C SER A 24 -16.85 22.39 8.59
N ARG A 25 -15.57 22.01 8.71
CA ARG A 25 -14.77 21.52 7.58
C ARG A 25 -15.36 20.27 6.92
N ARG A 26 -15.91 19.34 7.72
CA ARG A 26 -16.58 18.13 7.22
C ARG A 26 -17.85 18.45 6.43
N ARG A 27 -18.67 19.41 6.90
CA ARG A 27 -19.85 19.88 6.17
C ARG A 27 -19.49 20.52 4.83
N THR A 28 -18.43 21.33 4.77
CA THR A 28 -17.97 21.94 3.51
C THR A 28 -17.50 20.90 2.51
N LEU A 29 -16.73 19.91 2.95
CA LEU A 29 -16.24 18.83 2.08
C LEU A 29 -17.38 17.95 1.55
N LEU A 30 -18.37 17.62 2.39
CA LEU A 30 -19.57 16.90 1.96
C LEU A 30 -20.40 17.70 0.93
N SER A 31 -20.56 19.01 1.15
CA SER A 31 -21.23 19.89 0.19
C SER A 31 -20.49 19.94 -1.14
N GLN A 32 -19.15 19.99 -1.12
CA GLN A 32 -18.33 20.02 -2.32
C GLN A 32 -18.34 18.67 -3.05
N ALA A 33 -18.35 17.55 -2.33
CA ALA A 33 -18.48 16.21 -2.90
C ALA A 33 -19.85 16.01 -3.57
N ARG A 34 -20.95 16.45 -2.93
CA ARG A 34 -22.30 16.43 -3.51
C ARG A 34 -22.40 17.29 -4.76
N PHE A 35 -21.81 18.49 -4.75
CA PHE A 35 -21.79 19.37 -5.91
C PHE A 35 -21.02 18.76 -7.09
N ARG A 36 -19.85 18.16 -6.84
CA ARG A 36 -19.06 17.47 -7.86
C ARG A 36 -19.79 16.24 -8.43
N GLY A 37 -20.45 15.46 -7.57
CA GLY A 37 -21.27 14.32 -7.99
C GLY A 37 -22.44 14.74 -8.88
N SER A 38 -23.14 15.81 -8.51
CA SER A 38 -24.24 16.38 -9.30
C SER A 38 -23.77 16.93 -10.64
N ALA A 39 -22.67 17.68 -10.68
CA ALA A 39 -22.10 18.21 -11.92
C ALA A 39 -21.67 17.09 -12.89
N LEU A 40 -21.05 16.02 -12.37
CA LEU A 40 -20.66 14.87 -13.18
C LEU A 40 -21.89 14.12 -13.72
N LEU A 41 -22.95 13.99 -12.93
CA LEU A 41 -24.20 13.40 -13.36
C LEU A 41 -24.84 14.23 -14.49
N MET A 42 -24.91 15.55 -14.34
CA MET A 42 -25.45 16.46 -15.35
C MET A 42 -24.66 16.40 -16.66
N TYR A 43 -23.32 16.34 -16.58
CA TYR A 43 -22.46 16.18 -17.75
C TYR A 43 -22.73 14.85 -18.47
N ARG A 44 -22.82 13.73 -17.72
CA ARG A 44 -23.13 12.41 -18.29
C ARG A 44 -24.52 12.36 -18.91
N LEU A 45 -25.51 12.98 -18.26
CA LEU A 45 -26.88 13.07 -18.76
C LEU A 45 -26.93 13.89 -20.06
N GLY A 46 -26.24 15.04 -20.11
CA GLY A 46 -26.12 15.87 -21.30
C GLY A 46 -25.47 15.14 -22.48
N ALA A 47 -24.36 14.42 -22.23
CA ALA A 47 -23.68 13.62 -23.25
C ALA A 47 -24.51 12.41 -23.73
N PHE A 48 -25.39 11.88 -22.87
CA PHE A 48 -26.34 10.83 -23.27
C PHE A 48 -27.44 11.39 -24.15
N VAL A 49 -28.07 12.51 -23.74
CA VAL A 49 -29.12 13.20 -24.51
C VAL A 49 -28.62 13.62 -25.89
N GLN A 50 -27.39 14.12 -25.98
CA GLN A 50 -26.80 14.51 -27.26
C GLN A 50 -26.64 13.29 -28.20
N ARG A 51 -26.13 12.17 -27.69
CA ARG A 51 -26.01 10.91 -28.46
C ARG A 51 -27.37 10.36 -28.90
N GLU A 52 -28.34 10.32 -28.00
CA GLU A 52 -29.73 9.97 -28.30
C GLU A 52 -30.30 10.85 -29.42
N SER A 53 -30.08 12.16 -29.36
CA SER A 53 -30.58 13.08 -30.38
C SER A 53 -29.92 12.85 -31.74
N THR A 54 -28.61 12.54 -31.78
CA THR A 54 -27.91 12.23 -33.03
C THR A 54 -28.38 10.90 -33.61
N SER A 55 -28.58 9.88 -32.76
CA SER A 55 -29.10 8.57 -33.20
C SER A 55 -30.53 8.67 -33.74
N LYS A 56 -31.39 9.47 -33.10
CA LYS A 56 -32.75 9.72 -33.60
C LYS A 56 -32.75 10.38 -34.97
N LYS A 57 -31.91 11.42 -35.17
CA LYS A 57 -31.77 12.06 -36.49
C LYS A 57 -31.28 11.08 -37.55
N THR A 58 -30.32 10.21 -37.22
CA THR A 58 -29.85 9.19 -38.19
C THR A 58 -30.94 8.17 -38.51
N ILE A 59 -31.74 7.76 -37.53
CA ILE A 59 -32.87 6.85 -37.75
C ILE A 59 -33.90 7.53 -38.64
N GLU A 60 -34.29 8.76 -38.34
CA GLU A 60 -35.23 9.55 -39.14
C GLU A 60 -34.74 9.71 -40.60
N THR A 61 -33.45 9.99 -40.81
CA THR A 61 -32.90 10.04 -42.18
C THR A 61 -32.90 8.69 -42.88
N LEU A 62 -32.71 7.58 -42.15
CA LEU A 62 -32.74 6.24 -42.73
C LEU A 62 -34.18 5.80 -43.01
N GLU A 63 -35.13 6.19 -42.16
CA GLU A 63 -36.57 5.97 -42.35
C GLU A 63 -37.09 6.80 -43.54
N ASP A 64 -36.65 8.05 -43.70
CA ASP A 64 -36.96 8.88 -44.87
C ASP A 64 -36.35 8.29 -46.16
N GLN A 65 -35.13 7.75 -46.10
CA GLN A 65 -34.52 7.04 -47.23
C GLN A 65 -35.26 5.74 -47.56
N LEU A 66 -35.74 5.02 -46.54
CA LEU A 66 -36.48 3.76 -46.73
C LEU A 66 -37.90 4.02 -47.24
N ASN A 67 -38.57 5.05 -46.74
CA ASN A 67 -39.91 5.45 -47.15
C ASN A 67 -39.92 6.23 -48.48
N GLY A 68 -38.80 6.87 -48.84
CA GLY A 68 -38.56 7.51 -50.13
C GLY A 68 -38.07 6.55 -51.23
N LEU A 69 -37.72 5.30 -50.88
CA LEU A 69 -37.58 4.20 -51.82
C LEU A 69 -38.99 3.67 -52.10
N ASP A 70 -39.54 4.13 -53.22
CA ASP A 70 -40.94 4.05 -53.66
C ASP A 70 -41.74 2.78 -53.28
N PRO A 71 -43.04 2.94 -52.94
CA PRO A 71 -44.02 1.85 -52.86
C PRO A 71 -44.48 1.34 -54.25
N ASP A 72 -44.07 2.00 -55.34
CA ASP A 72 -44.26 1.53 -56.70
C ASP A 72 -43.08 0.63 -57.07
N GLY A 73 -43.29 -0.69 -57.14
CA GLY A 73 -42.31 -1.78 -57.35
C GLY A 73 -41.39 -1.71 -58.58
N THR A 74 -41.22 -0.54 -59.18
CA THR A 74 -40.34 -0.20 -60.29
C THR A 74 -38.86 -0.55 -60.04
N ALA A 75 -38.35 -0.43 -58.80
CA ALA A 75 -36.98 -0.81 -58.48
C ALA A 75 -36.78 -2.34 -58.44
N GLU A 76 -37.77 -3.09 -57.93
CA GLU A 76 -37.76 -4.56 -57.99
C GLU A 76 -37.98 -5.05 -59.43
N ASP A 77 -38.81 -4.38 -60.21
CA ASP A 77 -39.07 -4.74 -61.61
C ASP A 77 -37.89 -4.41 -62.52
N GLU A 78 -37.19 -3.30 -62.29
CA GLU A 78 -35.91 -3.03 -62.94
C GLU A 78 -34.84 -4.04 -62.53
N TYR A 79 -34.77 -4.42 -61.25
CA TYR A 79 -33.86 -5.46 -60.79
C TYR A 79 -34.18 -6.82 -61.43
N ARG A 80 -35.46 -7.21 -61.49
CA ARG A 80 -35.93 -8.42 -62.17
C ARG A 80 -35.62 -8.38 -63.67
N GLY A 81 -35.82 -7.24 -64.32
CA GLY A 81 -35.48 -7.01 -65.73
C GLY A 81 -33.98 -7.16 -65.99
N ARG A 82 -33.15 -6.51 -65.18
CA ARG A 82 -31.67 -6.66 -65.25
C ARG A 82 -31.24 -8.10 -65.00
N MET A 83 -31.83 -8.77 -64.02
CA MET A 83 -31.54 -10.18 -63.72
C MET A 83 -32.02 -11.13 -64.82
N ALA A 84 -33.10 -10.79 -65.55
CA ALA A 84 -33.55 -11.56 -66.72
C ALA A 84 -32.56 -11.45 -67.89
N VAL A 85 -32.08 -10.23 -68.19
CA VAL A 85 -31.04 -10.01 -69.22
C VAL A 85 -29.73 -10.72 -68.84
N LEU A 86 -29.30 -10.61 -67.59
CA LEU A 86 -28.11 -11.31 -67.11
C LEU A 86 -28.25 -12.83 -67.21
N ARG A 87 -29.42 -13.40 -66.87
CA ARG A 87 -29.70 -14.83 -67.08
C ARG A 87 -29.57 -15.22 -68.55
N GLN A 88 -30.10 -14.41 -69.46
CA GLN A 88 -30.02 -14.68 -70.90
C GLN A 88 -28.57 -14.66 -71.42
N ILE A 89 -27.77 -13.71 -70.95
CA ILE A 89 -26.34 -13.62 -71.29
C ILE A 89 -25.58 -14.82 -70.73
N VAL A 90 -25.82 -15.20 -69.48
CA VAL A 90 -25.16 -16.36 -68.85
C VAL A 90 -25.54 -17.66 -69.58
N ILE A 91 -26.81 -17.85 -69.95
CA ILE A 91 -27.24 -19.01 -70.76
C ILE A 91 -26.51 -19.00 -72.12
N GLY A 92 -26.41 -17.83 -72.77
CA GLY A 92 -25.70 -17.69 -74.05
C GLY A 92 -24.20 -18.02 -73.95
N VAL A 93 -23.50 -17.49 -72.94
CA VAL A 93 -22.07 -17.73 -72.73
C VAL A 93 -21.79 -19.19 -72.37
N VAL A 94 -22.60 -19.78 -71.47
CA VAL A 94 -22.45 -21.19 -71.06
C VAL A 94 -22.75 -22.15 -72.22
N ALA A 95 -23.69 -21.81 -73.11
CA ALA A 95 -23.97 -22.61 -74.31
C ALA A 95 -22.84 -22.55 -75.34
N LEU A 96 -22.13 -21.42 -75.45
CA LEU A 96 -21.01 -21.23 -76.38
C LEU A 96 -19.73 -21.94 -75.93
N ASP A 97 -19.42 -21.96 -74.62
CA ASP A 97 -18.17 -22.55 -74.12
C ASP A 97 -18.21 -24.08 -73.92
N CYS A 98 -19.39 -24.72 -73.88
CA CYS A 98 -19.49 -26.15 -73.56
C CYS A 98 -19.64 -27.10 -74.76
N GLY A 99 -20.10 -26.64 -75.93
CA GLY A 99 -20.32 -27.50 -77.11
C GLY A 99 -21.28 -28.69 -76.89
N CYS A 100 -22.01 -28.68 -75.78
CA CYS A 100 -22.89 -29.74 -75.31
C CYS A 100 -24.33 -29.23 -75.15
N ASP A 101 -25.31 -30.13 -75.29
CA ASP A 101 -26.73 -29.78 -75.18
C ASP A 101 -27.02 -28.99 -73.90
N SER A 102 -27.68 -27.84 -74.08
CA SER A 102 -27.89 -26.80 -73.06
C SER A 102 -28.45 -27.35 -71.73
N GLU A 103 -29.29 -28.39 -71.79
CA GLU A 103 -29.89 -29.02 -70.60
C GLU A 103 -28.87 -29.84 -69.79
N VAL A 104 -27.94 -30.55 -70.44
CA VAL A 104 -26.93 -31.38 -69.77
C VAL A 104 -25.89 -30.49 -69.08
N CYS A 105 -25.54 -29.36 -69.70
CA CYS A 105 -24.55 -28.47 -69.12
C CYS A 105 -25.08 -27.64 -67.95
N MET A 106 -26.34 -27.19 -68.04
CA MET A 106 -27.01 -26.58 -66.89
C MET A 106 -27.08 -27.55 -65.72
N THR A 107 -27.52 -28.80 -65.92
CA THR A 107 -27.62 -29.78 -64.82
C THR A 107 -26.27 -30.09 -64.16
N HIS A 108 -25.18 -30.16 -64.92
CA HIS A 108 -23.83 -30.32 -64.37
C HIS A 108 -23.38 -29.08 -63.57
N TRP A 109 -23.64 -27.87 -64.06
CA TRP A 109 -23.32 -26.62 -63.37
C TRP A 109 -24.13 -26.47 -62.06
N TRP A 110 -25.43 -26.76 -62.07
CA TRP A 110 -26.27 -26.76 -60.88
C TRP A 110 -25.81 -27.79 -59.84
N ARG A 111 -25.41 -28.99 -60.28
CA ARG A 111 -24.85 -30.01 -59.40
C ARG A 111 -23.52 -29.57 -58.78
N GLY A 112 -22.64 -28.97 -59.58
CA GLY A 112 -21.40 -28.36 -59.10
C GLY A 112 -21.68 -27.27 -58.06
N LEU A 113 -22.56 -26.32 -58.38
CA LEU A 113 -22.95 -25.23 -57.48
C LEU A 113 -23.55 -25.73 -56.16
N SER A 114 -24.37 -26.78 -56.20
CA SER A 114 -24.91 -27.41 -54.98
C SER A 114 -23.80 -27.99 -54.11
N VAL A 115 -22.84 -28.71 -54.71
CA VAL A 115 -21.69 -29.28 -53.98
C VAL A 115 -20.78 -28.18 -53.43
N TYR A 116 -20.58 -27.08 -54.16
CA TYR A 116 -19.83 -25.91 -53.65
C TYR A 116 -20.54 -25.27 -52.46
N ARG A 117 -21.86 -25.07 -52.54
CA ARG A 117 -22.67 -24.53 -51.45
C ARG A 117 -22.62 -25.42 -50.21
N GLU A 118 -22.69 -26.73 -50.38
CA GLU A 118 -22.55 -27.71 -49.28
C GLU A 118 -21.15 -27.64 -48.65
N LYS A 119 -20.08 -27.56 -49.46
CA LYS A 119 -18.71 -27.42 -48.97
C LYS A 119 -18.49 -26.12 -48.20
N ASP A 120 -19.04 -25.02 -48.68
CA ASP A 120 -18.94 -23.72 -48.00
C ASP A 120 -19.73 -23.70 -46.70
N LEU A 121 -20.93 -24.32 -46.67
CA LEU A 121 -21.69 -24.51 -45.44
C LEU A 121 -20.90 -25.34 -44.42
N MET A 122 -20.27 -26.43 -44.87
CA MET A 122 -19.43 -27.27 -43.99
C MET A 122 -18.19 -26.53 -43.51
N ARG A 123 -17.58 -25.68 -44.35
CA ARG A 123 -16.45 -24.82 -43.95
C ARG A 123 -16.88 -23.80 -42.91
N ALA A 124 -18.02 -23.14 -43.11
CA ALA A 124 -18.59 -22.18 -42.17
C ALA A 124 -18.96 -22.86 -40.84
N PHE A 125 -19.55 -24.05 -40.88
CA PHE A 125 -19.85 -24.84 -39.69
C PHE A 125 -18.58 -25.23 -38.94
N ARG A 126 -17.56 -25.74 -39.63
CA ARG A 126 -16.25 -26.05 -39.00
C ARG A 126 -15.54 -24.81 -38.47
N ALA A 127 -15.70 -23.65 -39.08
CA ALA A 127 -15.17 -22.39 -38.56
C ALA A 127 -15.87 -22.03 -37.24
N ARG A 128 -17.22 -22.01 -37.23
CA ARG A 128 -17.99 -21.74 -36.01
C ARG A 128 -17.70 -22.74 -34.89
N MET A 129 -17.55 -24.03 -35.19
CA MET A 129 -17.18 -25.02 -34.18
C MET A 129 -15.80 -24.73 -33.56
N ARG A 130 -14.82 -24.32 -34.38
CA ARG A 130 -13.51 -23.88 -33.87
C ARG A 130 -13.62 -22.62 -33.04
N ASP A 131 -14.45 -21.66 -33.45
CA ASP A 131 -14.68 -20.42 -32.69
C ASP A 131 -15.33 -20.71 -31.34
N VAL A 132 -16.32 -21.61 -31.29
CA VAL A 132 -16.97 -22.05 -30.04
C VAL A 132 -16.01 -22.82 -29.15
N SER A 133 -15.20 -23.73 -29.71
CA SER A 133 -14.17 -24.44 -28.95
C SER A 133 -13.15 -23.47 -28.35
N LYS A 134 -12.69 -22.48 -29.12
CA LYS A 134 -11.79 -21.43 -28.65
C LYS A 134 -12.41 -20.59 -27.54
N GLU A 135 -13.66 -20.16 -27.70
CA GLU A 135 -14.37 -19.39 -26.66
C GLU A 135 -14.53 -20.21 -25.37
N LEU A 136 -14.77 -21.52 -25.45
CA LEU A 136 -14.83 -22.39 -24.27
C LEU A 136 -13.47 -22.54 -23.58
N GLU A 137 -12.37 -22.60 -24.34
CA GLU A 137 -11.01 -22.60 -23.81
C GLU A 137 -10.70 -21.26 -23.12
N ASP A 138 -10.97 -20.13 -23.78
CA ASP A 138 -10.81 -18.78 -23.24
C ASP A 138 -11.60 -18.61 -21.94
N GLN A 139 -12.82 -19.17 -21.86
CA GLN A 139 -13.63 -19.14 -20.64
C GLN A 139 -13.06 -20.00 -19.51
N LYS A 140 -12.46 -21.15 -19.81
CA LYS A 140 -11.79 -21.99 -18.81
C LYS A 140 -10.54 -21.31 -18.26
N GLU A 141 -9.73 -20.70 -19.13
CA GLU A 141 -8.55 -19.93 -18.74
C GLU A 141 -8.93 -18.74 -17.88
N LYS A 142 -9.96 -17.96 -18.26
CA LYS A 142 -10.48 -16.86 -17.44
C LYS A 142 -10.88 -17.35 -16.04
N LYS A 143 -11.63 -18.45 -15.92
CA LYS A 143 -12.02 -19.03 -14.62
C LYS A 143 -10.80 -19.44 -13.78
N GLY A 144 -9.79 -20.04 -14.40
CA GLY A 144 -8.52 -20.37 -13.73
C GLY A 144 -7.81 -19.12 -13.21
N ASN A 145 -7.75 -18.07 -14.02
CA ASN A 145 -7.12 -16.80 -13.67
C ASN A 145 -7.84 -16.07 -12.52
N PHE A 146 -9.18 -16.07 -12.48
CA PHE A 146 -9.92 -15.49 -11.36
C PHE A 146 -9.62 -16.22 -10.03
N SER A 147 -9.52 -17.54 -10.05
CA SER A 147 -9.14 -18.33 -8.87
C SER A 147 -7.72 -18.00 -8.42
N ALA A 148 -6.77 -17.90 -9.36
CA ALA A 148 -5.39 -17.55 -9.06
C ALA A 148 -5.25 -16.10 -8.53
N GLU A 149 -5.94 -15.13 -9.12
CA GLU A 149 -5.96 -13.75 -8.65
C GLU A 149 -6.56 -13.65 -7.24
N LEU A 150 -7.67 -14.36 -6.97
CA LEU A 150 -8.29 -14.37 -5.66
C LEU A 150 -7.34 -14.94 -4.59
N GLN A 151 -6.62 -16.02 -4.91
CA GLN A 151 -5.62 -16.59 -4.02
C GLN A 151 -4.43 -15.64 -3.79
N ALA A 152 -3.97 -14.94 -4.84
CA ALA A 152 -2.91 -13.95 -4.73
C ALA A 152 -3.32 -12.79 -3.81
N ARG A 153 -4.52 -12.23 -3.99
CA ARG A 153 -5.05 -11.17 -3.10
C ARG A 153 -5.24 -11.65 -1.67
N HIS A 154 -5.69 -12.89 -1.47
CA HIS A 154 -5.79 -13.44 -0.12
C HIS A 154 -4.42 -13.52 0.57
N ARG A 155 -3.37 -13.92 -0.15
CA ARG A 155 -1.99 -13.95 0.39
C ARG A 155 -1.47 -12.56 0.71
N GLU A 156 -1.74 -11.58 -0.15
CA GLU A 156 -1.37 -10.17 0.06
C GLU A 156 -2.04 -9.61 1.32
N LEU A 157 -3.36 -9.79 1.47
CA LEU A 157 -4.10 -9.36 2.66
C LEU A 157 -3.60 -10.04 3.94
N LEU A 158 -3.21 -11.32 3.89
CA LEU A 158 -2.61 -12.00 5.03
C LEU A 158 -1.23 -11.42 5.39
N ALA A 159 -0.43 -11.03 4.40
CA ALA A 159 0.85 -10.36 4.64
C ALA A 159 0.64 -8.97 5.25
N GLU A 160 -0.25 -8.15 4.69
CA GLU A 160 -0.62 -6.85 5.26
C GLU A 160 -1.12 -6.98 6.70
N LEU A 161 -1.97 -7.96 6.98
CA LEU A 161 -2.50 -8.20 8.31
C LEU A 161 -1.40 -8.61 9.31
N ARG A 162 -0.39 -9.38 8.90
CA ARG A 162 0.79 -9.68 9.74
C ARG A 162 1.59 -8.43 10.05
N THR A 163 1.94 -7.63 9.04
CA THR A 163 2.69 -6.37 9.25
C THR A 163 1.93 -5.39 10.14
N SER A 164 0.60 -5.30 10.00
CA SER A 164 -0.24 -4.48 10.87
C SER A 164 -0.25 -4.99 12.32
N ARG A 165 -0.24 -6.30 12.54
CA ARG A 165 -0.15 -6.89 13.89
C ARG A 165 1.20 -6.63 14.53
N GLU A 166 2.29 -6.79 13.78
CA GLU A 166 3.65 -6.50 14.25
C GLU A 166 3.80 -5.02 14.65
N LEU A 167 3.25 -4.12 13.85
CA LEU A 167 3.23 -2.69 14.17
C LEU A 167 2.43 -2.39 15.44
N ALA A 168 1.24 -3.00 15.59
CA ALA A 168 0.44 -2.87 16.80
C ALA A 168 1.20 -3.37 18.04
N GLN A 169 1.83 -4.55 17.95
CA GLN A 169 2.66 -5.09 19.03
C GLN A 169 3.87 -4.19 19.35
N SER A 170 4.50 -3.57 18.35
CA SER A 170 5.58 -2.60 18.56
C SER A 170 5.09 -1.36 19.32
N PHE A 171 3.89 -0.87 18.99
CA PHE A 171 3.27 0.23 19.73
C PHE A 171 2.90 -0.16 21.15
N ASP A 172 2.37 -1.36 21.38
CA ASP A 172 2.05 -1.83 22.73
C ASP A 172 3.30 -1.93 23.60
N ARG A 173 4.41 -2.47 23.08
CA ARG A 173 5.69 -2.54 23.80
C ARG A 173 6.21 -1.15 24.15
N LYS A 174 6.17 -0.20 23.20
CA LYS A 174 6.58 1.20 23.45
C LYS A 174 5.68 1.88 24.47
N ASN A 175 4.38 1.62 24.43
CA ASN A 175 3.44 2.20 25.37
C ASN A 175 3.67 1.65 26.79
N GLN A 176 3.91 0.33 26.93
CA GLN A 176 4.30 -0.29 28.20
C GLN A 176 5.61 0.29 28.75
N GLN A 177 6.60 0.52 27.89
CA GLN A 177 7.86 1.17 28.29
C GLN A 177 7.61 2.59 28.80
N LEU A 178 6.85 3.40 28.07
CA LEU A 178 6.52 4.77 28.48
C LEU A 178 5.68 4.81 29.76
N GLU A 179 4.79 3.84 29.98
CA GLU A 179 4.05 3.69 31.23
C GLU A 179 4.98 3.34 32.41
N ALA A 180 5.95 2.45 32.21
CA ALA A 180 6.95 2.13 33.22
C ALA A 180 7.85 3.33 33.55
N GLU A 181 8.28 4.09 32.54
CA GLU A 181 9.06 5.31 32.72
C GLU A 181 8.26 6.41 33.44
N ASN A 182 6.98 6.61 33.08
CA ASN A 182 6.10 7.55 33.77
C ASN A 182 5.91 7.17 35.24
N LYS A 183 5.70 5.88 35.55
CA LYS A 183 5.60 5.39 36.93
C LYS A 183 6.90 5.69 37.69
N ARG A 184 8.06 5.33 37.12
CA ARG A 184 9.37 5.61 37.71
C ARG A 184 9.60 7.11 37.96
N LEU A 185 9.22 7.97 37.02
CA LEU A 185 9.33 9.43 37.18
C LEU A 185 8.40 9.95 38.27
N THR A 186 7.20 9.40 38.38
CA THR A 186 6.24 9.75 39.43
C THR A 186 6.80 9.38 40.81
N GLU A 187 7.32 8.17 40.98
CA GLU A 187 7.98 7.74 42.22
C GLU A 187 9.22 8.60 42.55
N ALA A 188 10.00 8.98 41.54
CA ALA A 188 11.15 9.87 41.71
C ALA A 188 10.75 11.30 42.11
N LEU A 189 9.56 11.77 41.71
CA LEU A 189 9.02 13.05 42.15
C LEU A 189 8.50 12.96 43.59
N GLU A 190 7.74 11.92 43.92
CA GLU A 190 7.23 11.69 45.28
C GLU A 190 8.37 11.60 46.30
N THR A 191 9.41 10.83 46.01
CA THR A 191 10.60 10.73 46.87
C THR A 191 11.30 12.08 47.07
N ARG A 192 11.42 12.90 46.02
CA ARG A 192 11.97 14.27 46.14
C ARG A 192 11.08 15.18 46.97
N GLU A 193 9.76 15.03 46.89
CA GLU A 193 8.82 15.77 47.72
C GLU A 193 8.95 15.37 49.19
N ASP A 194 9.09 14.08 49.48
CA ASP A 194 9.32 13.55 50.84
C ASP A 194 10.65 14.02 51.44
N ASP A 195 11.73 14.01 50.65
CA ASP A 195 13.04 14.54 51.05
C ASP A 195 12.94 16.04 51.37
N ARG A 196 12.26 16.82 50.52
CA ARG A 196 12.02 18.24 50.74
C ARG A 196 11.24 18.50 52.02
N LEU A 197 10.19 17.70 52.29
CA LEU A 197 9.41 17.79 53.52
C LEU A 197 10.24 17.45 54.75
N SER A 198 11.12 16.46 54.66
CA SER A 198 12.03 16.07 55.75
C SER A 198 13.03 17.18 56.06
N LEU A 199 13.67 17.75 55.03
CA LEU A 199 14.58 18.90 55.19
C LEU A 199 13.88 20.13 55.78
N LEU A 200 12.62 20.39 55.37
CA LEU A 200 11.83 21.48 55.96
C LEU A 200 11.55 21.25 57.45
N LYS A 201 11.23 20.02 57.86
CA LYS A 201 11.05 19.66 59.29
C LYS A 201 12.34 19.87 60.08
N GLU A 202 13.48 19.42 59.56
CA GLU A 202 14.80 19.64 60.18
C GLU A 202 15.16 21.12 60.27
N LEU A 203 14.90 21.90 59.22
CA LEU A 203 15.15 23.35 59.20
C LEU A 203 14.27 24.08 60.23
N VAL A 204 13.01 23.67 60.40
CA VAL A 204 12.13 24.21 61.44
C VAL A 204 12.62 23.81 62.84
N ALA A 205 13.05 22.57 63.04
CA ALA A 205 13.57 22.10 64.32
C ALA A 205 14.85 22.85 64.73
N THR A 206 15.81 23.00 63.81
CA THR A 206 17.05 23.76 64.03
C THR A 206 16.77 25.24 64.28
N ARG A 207 15.81 25.85 63.57
CA ARG A 207 15.38 27.23 63.83
C ARG A 207 14.76 27.40 65.23
N ARG A 208 13.94 26.44 65.68
CA ARG A 208 13.39 26.45 67.06
C ARG A 208 14.49 26.32 68.09
N GLU A 209 15.45 25.43 67.88
CA GLU A 209 16.58 25.24 68.79
C GLU A 209 17.51 26.46 68.85
N ALA A 210 17.82 27.06 67.69
CA ALA A 210 18.56 28.32 67.64
C ALA A 210 17.82 29.45 68.39
N GLY A 211 16.49 29.50 68.30
CA GLY A 211 15.66 30.41 69.08
C GLY A 211 15.80 30.20 70.58
N ARG A 212 15.70 28.93 71.05
CA ARG A 212 15.91 28.58 72.47
C ARG A 212 17.30 28.95 72.96
N LEU A 213 18.34 28.64 72.19
CA LEU A 213 19.72 28.97 72.55
C LEU A 213 19.95 30.48 72.64
N ARG A 214 19.35 31.28 71.74
CA ARG A 214 19.40 32.75 71.82
C ARG A 214 18.72 33.26 73.09
N GLU A 215 17.59 32.69 73.48
CA GLU A 215 16.91 33.06 74.71
C GLU A 215 17.75 32.74 75.95
N ILE A 216 18.40 31.57 75.99
CA ILE A 216 19.34 31.18 77.06
C ILE A 216 20.52 32.15 77.13
N LEU A 217 21.09 32.54 75.99
CA LEU A 217 22.19 33.51 75.95
C LEU A 217 21.75 34.87 76.48
N LYS A 218 20.56 35.34 76.09
CA LYS A 218 19.99 36.60 76.57
C LYS A 218 19.77 36.59 78.09
N GLN A 219 19.20 35.52 78.63
CA GLN A 219 19.03 35.35 80.09
C GLN A 219 20.38 35.33 80.85
N ARG A 220 21.43 34.78 80.23
CA ARG A 220 22.78 34.76 80.81
C ARG A 220 23.46 36.13 80.76
N GLU A 221 23.20 36.93 79.72
CA GLU A 221 23.67 38.31 79.61
C GLU A 221 22.95 39.26 80.58
N GLU A 222 21.65 39.05 80.81
CA GLU A 222 20.82 39.84 81.74
C GLU A 222 21.03 39.48 83.22
N SER A 223 21.83 38.47 83.54
CA SER A 223 22.22 38.09 84.91
C SER A 223 23.66 38.53 85.22
N PRO A 224 23.90 39.77 85.67
CA PRO A 224 25.25 40.23 86.04
C PRO A 224 25.62 39.67 87.41
N GLY A 225 26.37 38.57 87.44
CA GLY A 225 27.07 38.12 88.64
C GLY A 225 26.87 36.66 89.00
N ALA A 226 27.53 35.76 88.28
CA ALA A 226 27.94 34.47 88.84
C ALA A 226 29.23 34.01 88.14
N SER A 227 30.34 34.39 88.75
CA SER A 227 31.65 33.80 88.52
C SER A 227 31.60 32.28 88.74
N ARG A 228 32.03 31.47 87.76
CA ARG A 228 32.67 30.18 88.07
C ARG A 228 33.58 29.67 86.97
N LYS A 229 34.83 29.43 87.41
CA LYS A 229 35.89 28.67 86.76
C LYS A 229 35.47 27.22 86.48
N GLN A 230 36.28 26.60 85.60
CA GLN A 230 36.53 25.17 85.43
C GLN A 230 35.65 24.41 84.43
N GLY A 231 36.35 23.58 83.64
CA GLY A 231 35.77 22.45 82.92
C GLY A 231 36.20 22.36 81.46
N ARG A 232 37.49 22.13 81.20
CA ARG A 232 37.89 21.42 79.98
C ARG A 232 37.14 20.07 79.97
N PRO A 233 36.30 19.75 78.97
CA PRO A 233 35.88 18.38 78.80
C PRO A 233 37.03 17.59 78.18
N SER A 234 37.38 16.56 78.93
CA SER A 234 38.20 15.42 78.58
C SER A 234 37.94 14.88 77.17
N ALA A 235 39.02 14.32 76.60
CA ALA A 235 39.07 13.54 75.38
C ALA A 235 37.85 12.62 75.19
N ASN A 236 37.08 12.87 74.12
CA ASN A 236 36.18 11.86 73.57
C ASN A 236 36.85 11.28 72.31
N LYS A 237 37.61 10.19 72.51
CA LYS A 237 38.28 9.37 71.49
C LYS A 237 37.29 8.53 70.64
N GLY A 238 36.10 9.05 70.35
CA GLY A 238 35.07 8.37 69.54
C GLY A 238 34.80 8.99 68.15
N GLY A 239 35.32 10.19 67.87
CA GLY A 239 34.93 10.96 66.68
C GLY A 239 35.71 10.65 65.38
N PHE A 240 36.79 9.88 65.44
CA PHE A 240 37.57 9.55 64.24
C PHE A 240 36.93 8.44 63.38
N SER A 241 36.12 7.54 63.96
CA SER A 241 35.43 6.49 63.19
C SER A 241 34.31 7.08 62.32
N ALA A 242 33.42 7.90 62.91
CA ALA A 242 32.29 8.47 62.19
C ALA A 242 32.70 9.47 61.08
N ARG A 243 33.79 10.23 61.29
CA ARG A 243 34.32 11.16 60.27
C ARG A 243 35.04 10.40 59.14
N SER A 244 35.78 9.34 59.47
CA SER A 244 36.43 8.45 58.49
C SER A 244 35.42 7.63 57.69
N GLU A 245 34.34 7.17 58.32
CA GLU A 245 33.21 6.47 57.68
C GLU A 245 32.39 7.38 56.76
N MET A 246 32.16 8.66 57.15
CA MET A 246 31.52 9.64 56.25
C MET A 246 32.38 9.95 55.03
N THR A 247 33.70 10.08 55.18
CA THR A 247 34.61 10.28 54.04
C THR A 247 34.69 9.04 53.14
N ASN A 248 34.65 7.84 53.71
CA ASN A 248 34.57 6.59 52.93
C ASN A 248 33.26 6.46 52.16
N ARG A 249 32.11 6.79 52.76
CA ARG A 249 30.81 6.78 52.05
C ARG A 249 30.70 7.85 50.97
N ALA A 250 31.36 8.99 51.14
CA ALA A 250 31.44 10.02 50.10
C ALA A 250 32.32 9.53 48.93
N TYR A 251 33.47 8.93 49.24
CA TYR A 251 34.39 8.37 48.25
C TYR A 251 33.77 7.20 47.47
N GLU A 252 33.04 6.29 48.12
CA GLU A 252 32.34 5.19 47.46
C GLU A 252 31.24 5.68 46.51
N ARG A 253 30.49 6.73 46.91
CA ARG A 253 29.50 7.38 46.04
C ARG A 253 30.18 8.03 44.84
N GLU A 254 31.27 8.73 45.06
CA GLU A 254 32.06 9.35 43.99
C GLU A 254 32.61 8.30 43.01
N LEU A 255 33.10 7.16 43.52
CA LEU A 255 33.60 6.07 42.68
C LEU A 255 32.49 5.43 41.84
N ARG A 256 31.29 5.27 42.42
CA ARG A 256 30.10 4.81 41.67
C ARG A 256 29.71 5.80 40.59
N TYR A 257 29.67 7.10 40.89
CA TYR A 257 29.39 8.11 39.88
C TYR A 257 30.44 8.13 38.77
N ARG A 258 31.73 7.96 39.10
CA ARG A 258 32.80 7.87 38.08
C ARG A 258 32.60 6.66 37.17
N ARG A 259 32.29 5.48 37.71
CA ARG A 259 31.97 4.30 36.89
C ARG A 259 30.76 4.53 36.00
N THR A 260 29.65 5.05 36.55
CA THR A 260 28.46 5.33 35.74
C THR A 260 28.74 6.36 34.65
N ILE A 261 29.56 7.38 34.94
CA ILE A 261 29.97 8.36 33.92
C ILE A 261 30.82 7.70 32.83
N GLU A 262 31.71 6.78 33.18
CA GLU A 262 32.54 6.04 32.23
C GLU A 262 31.70 5.09 31.37
N GLU A 263 30.81 4.30 31.99
CA GLU A 263 29.83 3.45 31.30
C GLU A 263 28.94 4.24 30.34
N LEU A 264 28.42 5.40 30.78
CA LEU A 264 27.62 6.28 29.92
C LEU A 264 28.44 6.88 28.77
N ARG A 265 29.73 7.17 28.97
CA ARG A 265 30.62 7.65 27.90
C ARG A 265 30.92 6.56 26.88
N ASP A 266 31.13 5.34 27.32
CA ASP A 266 31.33 4.18 26.46
C ASP A 266 30.07 3.86 25.67
N GLN A 267 28.89 3.92 26.31
CA GLN A 267 27.61 3.77 25.64
C GLN A 267 27.41 4.86 24.56
N VAL A 268 27.64 6.13 24.90
CA VAL A 268 27.54 7.24 23.93
C VAL A 268 28.54 7.07 22.78
N SER A 269 29.72 6.51 23.05
CA SER A 269 30.73 6.26 22.02
C SER A 269 30.31 5.11 21.10
N SER A 270 29.74 4.04 21.66
CA SER A 270 29.13 2.93 20.92
C SER A 270 27.96 3.42 20.06
N ASP A 271 27.04 4.20 20.62
CA ASP A 271 25.89 4.76 19.92
C ASP A 271 26.32 5.68 18.77
N LYS A 272 27.38 6.48 18.96
CA LYS A 272 27.95 7.31 17.89
C LYS A 272 28.54 6.47 16.74
N LEU A 273 29.18 5.34 17.06
CA LEU A 273 29.70 4.43 16.04
C LEU A 273 28.57 3.72 15.30
N ALA A 274 27.53 3.28 16.02
CA ALA A 274 26.33 2.69 15.44
C ALA A 274 25.60 3.69 14.52
N LEU A 275 25.46 4.95 14.94
CA LEU A 275 24.87 6.02 14.13
C LEU A 275 25.67 6.29 12.86
N ARG A 276 27.01 6.33 12.94
CA ARG A 276 27.86 6.48 11.74
C ARG A 276 27.69 5.31 10.78
N SER A 277 27.68 4.07 11.30
CA SER A 277 27.45 2.87 10.48
C SER A 277 26.08 2.92 9.78
N LEU A 278 25.02 3.35 10.49
CA LEU A 278 23.69 3.52 9.91
C LEU A 278 23.64 4.64 8.86
N GLN A 279 24.32 5.75 9.11
CA GLN A 279 24.44 6.85 8.14
C GLN A 279 25.15 6.39 6.87
N ASP A 280 26.28 5.70 6.99
CA ASP A 280 27.02 5.13 5.86
C ASP A 280 26.17 4.11 5.09
N ALA A 281 25.41 3.27 5.79
CA ALA A 281 24.49 2.32 5.17
C ALA A 281 23.35 3.04 4.41
N GLN A 282 22.77 4.09 4.99
CA GLN A 282 21.74 4.89 4.34
C GLN A 282 22.29 5.60 3.09
N GLU A 283 23.49 6.17 3.17
CA GLU A 283 24.14 6.83 2.04
C GLU A 283 24.39 5.83 0.90
N ARG A 284 24.85 4.61 1.19
CA ARG A 284 25.00 3.54 0.20
C ARG A 284 23.68 3.16 -0.44
N LEU A 285 22.59 3.06 0.32
CA LEU A 285 21.26 2.78 -0.23
C LEU A 285 20.75 3.89 -1.14
N LEU A 286 21.00 5.15 -0.78
CA LEU A 286 20.64 6.30 -1.61
C LEU A 286 21.47 6.34 -2.89
N GLN A 287 22.77 6.05 -2.82
CA GLN A 287 23.64 5.90 -4.01
C GLN A 287 23.13 4.77 -4.93
N GLN A 288 22.84 3.58 -4.40
CA GLN A 288 22.28 2.47 -5.17
C GLN A 288 20.93 2.81 -5.82
N ARG A 289 20.05 3.52 -5.11
CA ARG A 289 18.76 3.98 -5.64
C ARG A 289 18.96 4.99 -6.76
N SER A 290 19.90 5.92 -6.60
CA SER A 290 20.24 6.91 -7.62
C SER A 290 20.85 6.27 -8.88
N GLU A 291 21.66 5.21 -8.73
CA GLU A 291 22.21 4.48 -9.88
C GLU A 291 21.10 3.82 -10.71
N ILE A 292 20.16 3.10 -10.06
CA ILE A 292 19.04 2.47 -10.76
C ILE A 292 18.15 3.52 -11.45
N GLU A 293 17.90 4.65 -10.78
CA GLU A 293 17.10 5.74 -11.35
C GLU A 293 17.75 6.33 -12.60
N VAL A 294 19.07 6.53 -12.59
CA VAL A 294 19.82 6.98 -13.76
C VAL A 294 19.74 5.95 -14.90
N PHE A 295 19.86 4.66 -14.60
CA PHE A 295 19.73 3.60 -15.63
C PHE A 295 18.32 3.51 -16.20
N LEU A 296 17.27 3.66 -15.38
CA LEU A 296 15.89 3.71 -15.81
C LEU A 296 15.65 4.90 -16.75
N GLN A 297 16.14 6.08 -16.36
CA GLN A 297 16.01 7.29 -17.17
C GLN A 297 16.71 7.13 -18.52
N GLN A 298 17.92 6.56 -18.54
CA GLN A 298 18.65 6.28 -19.77
C GLN A 298 17.89 5.30 -20.67
N CYS A 299 17.32 4.21 -20.12
CA CYS A 299 16.53 3.26 -20.91
C CYS A 299 15.25 3.90 -21.48
N ILE A 300 14.60 4.76 -20.70
CA ILE A 300 13.44 5.54 -21.15
C ILE A 300 13.84 6.44 -22.33
N ASP A 301 14.96 7.14 -22.22
CA ASP A 301 15.43 8.06 -23.27
C ASP A 301 15.86 7.31 -24.53
N ASP A 302 16.47 6.13 -24.41
CA ASP A 302 16.80 5.27 -25.55
C ASP A 302 15.52 4.79 -26.27
N VAL A 303 14.48 4.39 -25.53
CA VAL A 303 13.17 4.00 -26.10
C VAL A 303 12.47 5.20 -26.74
N LYS A 304 12.53 6.40 -26.14
CA LYS A 304 12.01 7.62 -26.76
C LYS A 304 12.71 7.93 -28.09
N ASN A 305 14.03 7.80 -28.12
CA ASN A 305 14.82 8.00 -29.33
C ASN A 305 14.45 6.99 -30.42
N GLU A 306 14.19 5.74 -30.04
CA GLU A 306 13.73 4.70 -30.96
C GLU A 306 12.32 4.99 -31.51
N ILE A 307 11.37 5.38 -30.65
CA ILE A 307 10.02 5.80 -31.07
C ILE A 307 10.10 6.99 -32.02
N ALA A 308 10.93 7.98 -31.70
CA ALA A 308 11.16 9.14 -32.57
C ALA A 308 11.76 8.73 -33.92
N HIS A 309 12.68 7.76 -33.94
CA HIS A 309 13.27 7.22 -35.17
C HIS A 309 12.23 6.45 -36.01
N HIS A 310 11.45 5.56 -35.39
CA HIS A 310 10.36 4.81 -36.06
C HIS A 310 9.30 5.75 -36.65
N ARG A 311 8.93 6.82 -35.93
CA ARG A 311 7.99 7.83 -36.44
C ARG A 311 8.57 8.62 -37.61
N LYS A 312 9.83 9.05 -37.54
CA LYS A 312 10.53 9.70 -38.67
C LYS A 312 10.62 8.79 -39.89
N GLN A 313 10.81 7.49 -39.67
CA GLN A 313 10.86 6.49 -40.74
C GLN A 313 9.49 6.23 -41.37
N GLN A 314 8.42 6.16 -40.56
CA GLN A 314 7.04 6.06 -41.06
C GLN A 314 6.60 7.32 -41.81
N GLN A 315 6.99 8.51 -41.36
CA GLN A 315 6.72 9.77 -42.09
C GLN A 315 7.43 9.81 -43.45
N LYS A 316 8.67 9.31 -43.55
CA LYS A 316 9.39 9.20 -44.83
C LYS A 316 8.74 8.20 -45.80
N LEU A 317 8.08 7.16 -45.30
CA LEU A 317 7.38 6.17 -46.13
C LEU A 317 5.99 6.66 -46.56
N ASN A 318 5.35 7.55 -45.80
CA ASN A 318 4.01 8.08 -46.08
C ASN A 318 3.98 9.47 -46.73
N SER A 319 5.13 10.10 -46.98
CA SER A 319 5.20 11.39 -47.69
C SER A 319 5.21 11.19 -49.22
N GLY A 320 4.04 11.11 -49.84
CA GLY A 320 3.85 11.57 -51.23
C GLY A 320 3.89 13.11 -51.30
N PRO A 321 4.08 13.72 -52.49
CA PRO A 321 4.34 15.15 -52.61
C PRO A 321 3.03 15.95 -52.58
N ALA A 322 2.84 16.82 -51.56
CA ALA A 322 2.17 18.15 -51.60
C ALA A 322 1.84 18.66 -50.18
N PRO A 323 1.50 19.95 -49.98
CA PRO A 323 2.40 21.08 -50.02
C PRO A 323 2.45 21.82 -48.66
N LEU A 324 3.47 22.68 -48.57
CA LEU A 324 3.81 23.63 -47.52
C LEU A 324 2.59 24.39 -46.95
N VAL A 325 2.29 24.19 -45.67
CA VAL A 325 1.56 25.17 -44.83
C VAL A 325 2.32 25.32 -43.51
N HIS A 326 2.32 26.56 -43.05
CA HIS A 326 3.20 27.23 -42.10
C HIS A 326 3.51 26.51 -40.77
N GLY A 327 4.69 26.87 -40.27
CA GLY A 327 5.20 26.45 -38.99
C GLY A 327 4.41 27.02 -37.82
N GLU A 328 4.19 26.15 -36.86
CA GLU A 328 4.15 26.46 -35.44
C GLU A 328 4.82 25.28 -34.74
N GLU A 329 5.60 25.59 -33.72
CA GLU A 329 6.54 24.74 -33.01
C GLU A 329 5.87 23.46 -32.47
N ALA A 330 5.87 22.41 -33.29
CA ALA A 330 5.58 21.06 -32.84
C ALA A 330 6.78 20.56 -32.03
N GLY A 331 6.88 21.04 -30.78
CA GLY A 331 7.56 20.28 -29.72
C GLY A 331 7.00 18.86 -29.80
N THR A 332 7.82 17.94 -30.30
CA THR A 332 7.40 16.57 -30.60
C THR A 332 6.75 16.00 -29.36
N ILE A 333 5.60 15.32 -29.48
CA ILE A 333 4.94 14.62 -28.36
C ILE A 333 5.89 13.67 -27.61
N ALA A 334 7.00 13.25 -28.24
CA ALA A 334 8.11 12.51 -27.62
C ALA A 334 8.82 13.29 -26.48
N ASP A 335 8.81 14.62 -26.53
CA ASP A 335 9.40 15.56 -25.55
C ASP A 335 8.46 15.82 -24.36
N ARG A 336 7.23 15.31 -24.41
CA ARG A 336 6.25 15.35 -23.30
C ARG A 336 6.16 14.05 -22.50
N ILE A 337 6.89 13.01 -22.93
CA ILE A 337 6.99 11.75 -22.20
C ILE A 337 8.12 11.99 -21.18
N ASP A 338 7.80 12.30 -19.93
CA ASP A 338 8.83 12.45 -18.88
C ASP A 338 8.86 11.22 -17.96
N THR A 339 7.77 10.44 -17.93
CA THR A 339 7.59 9.34 -16.99
C THR A 339 7.33 8.00 -17.68
N VAL A 340 7.70 6.90 -17.00
CA VAL A 340 7.43 5.52 -17.47
C VAL A 340 5.94 5.27 -17.75
N HIS A 341 5.05 6.00 -17.09
CA HIS A 341 3.60 5.82 -17.22
C HIS A 341 3.04 6.39 -18.53
N ASP A 342 3.78 7.29 -19.20
CA ASP A 342 3.38 7.91 -20.47
C ASP A 342 3.75 7.04 -21.68
N LEU A 343 4.53 5.97 -21.47
CA LEU A 343 4.89 4.98 -22.49
C LEU A 343 3.75 3.99 -22.75
N SER A 344 3.62 3.54 -24.01
CA SER A 344 2.73 2.43 -24.38
C SER A 344 3.11 1.15 -23.64
N ALA A 345 2.17 0.21 -23.47
CA ALA A 345 2.43 -1.07 -22.82
C ALA A 345 3.62 -1.82 -23.45
N VAL A 346 3.72 -1.80 -24.79
CA VAL A 346 4.81 -2.42 -25.55
C VAL A 346 6.15 -1.69 -25.33
N ASP A 347 6.13 -0.36 -25.28
CA ASP A 347 7.34 0.45 -25.05
C ASP A 347 7.87 0.28 -23.62
N ARG A 348 6.97 0.06 -22.65
CA ARG A 348 7.33 -0.27 -21.27
C ARG A 348 7.99 -1.64 -21.14
N GLU A 349 7.44 -2.66 -21.81
CA GLU A 349 8.06 -3.99 -21.85
C GLU A 349 9.47 -3.91 -22.42
N ARG A 350 9.65 -3.14 -23.50
CA ARG A 350 10.96 -2.94 -24.12
C ARG A 350 11.96 -2.17 -23.26
N ALA A 351 11.49 -1.15 -22.54
CA ALA A 351 12.32 -0.44 -21.56
C ALA A 351 12.77 -1.37 -20.42
N LEU A 352 11.90 -2.27 -19.96
CA LEU A 352 12.22 -3.27 -18.94
C LEU A 352 13.22 -4.31 -19.45
N GLU A 353 13.09 -4.76 -20.70
CA GLU A 353 14.07 -5.65 -21.34
C GLU A 353 15.46 -4.99 -21.43
N LEU A 354 15.54 -3.72 -21.84
CA LEU A 354 16.80 -2.98 -21.89
C LEU A 354 17.39 -2.78 -20.50
N LEU A 355 16.57 -2.47 -19.50
CA LEU A 355 17.01 -2.32 -18.12
C LEU A 355 17.54 -3.63 -17.52
N LEU A 356 16.87 -4.74 -17.81
CA LEU A 356 17.29 -6.08 -17.37
C LEU A 356 18.45 -6.66 -18.21
N SER A 357 18.71 -6.13 -19.40
CA SER A 357 19.88 -6.51 -20.21
C SER A 357 21.20 -5.99 -19.61
N GLN A 358 21.14 -4.97 -18.74
CA GLN A 358 22.32 -4.43 -18.08
C GLN A 358 22.71 -5.28 -16.87
N GLU A 359 23.83 -6.02 -16.99
CA GLU A 359 24.37 -6.90 -15.95
C GLU A 359 24.51 -6.21 -14.58
N ARG A 360 24.85 -4.91 -14.58
CA ARG A 360 25.01 -4.11 -13.35
C ARG A 360 23.68 -3.87 -12.62
N VAL A 361 22.59 -3.63 -13.34
CA VAL A 361 21.24 -3.47 -12.76
C VAL A 361 20.77 -4.80 -12.16
N VAL A 362 20.99 -5.91 -12.87
CA VAL A 362 20.67 -7.25 -12.38
C VAL A 362 21.44 -7.57 -11.09
N LYS A 363 22.72 -7.19 -11.00
CA LYS A 363 23.51 -7.35 -9.76
C LYS A 363 22.94 -6.56 -8.58
N ILE A 364 22.54 -5.31 -8.78
CA ILE A 364 21.96 -4.48 -7.72
C ILE A 364 20.58 -5.03 -7.29
N LEU A 365 19.75 -5.43 -8.26
CA LEU A 365 18.43 -6.04 -7.99
C LEU A 365 18.58 -7.38 -7.26
N HIS A 366 19.49 -8.24 -7.69
CA HIS A 366 19.76 -9.52 -7.04
C HIS A 366 20.30 -9.32 -5.62
N GLN A 367 21.21 -8.36 -5.42
CA GLN A 367 21.68 -7.99 -4.09
C GLN A 367 20.52 -7.56 -3.19
N LYS A 368 19.58 -6.74 -3.70
CA LYS A 368 18.39 -6.31 -2.94
C LYS A 368 17.39 -7.43 -2.67
N VAL A 369 17.17 -8.31 -3.65
CA VAL A 369 16.29 -9.48 -3.50
C VAL A 369 16.87 -10.49 -2.51
N MET A 370 18.20 -10.61 -2.43
CA MET A 370 18.88 -11.50 -1.49
C MET A 370 19.00 -10.89 -0.08
N GLU A 371 19.35 -9.60 0.04
CA GLU A 371 19.34 -8.86 1.32
C GLU A 371 17.92 -8.84 1.94
N GLY A 372 16.89 -8.70 1.11
CA GLY A 372 15.49 -8.77 1.54
C GLY A 372 15.08 -10.15 2.10
N ARG A 373 15.68 -11.24 1.63
CA ARG A 373 15.41 -12.60 2.17
C ARG A 373 16.20 -12.90 3.45
N GLN A 374 17.35 -12.25 3.65
CA GLN A 374 18.15 -12.43 4.85
C GLN A 374 17.48 -11.84 6.09
N LEU A 375 16.74 -10.72 5.93
CA LEU A 375 15.93 -10.13 6.99
C LEU A 375 14.72 -10.99 7.40
N ASP A 376 14.27 -11.91 6.54
CA ASP A 376 13.17 -12.84 6.85
C ASP A 376 13.66 -14.13 7.55
N HIS A 377 14.97 -14.41 7.57
CA HIS A 377 15.52 -15.64 8.15
C HIS A 377 16.26 -15.45 9.49
N ASP A 378 16.80 -14.26 9.77
CA ASP A 378 17.50 -13.98 11.05
C ASP A 378 16.58 -13.43 12.16
N GLY A 379 15.27 -13.37 11.94
CA GLY A 379 14.30 -12.83 12.91
C GLY A 379 13.96 -13.74 14.11
N CYS A 380 14.57 -14.92 14.26
CA CYS A 380 14.13 -15.90 15.28
C CYS A 380 15.18 -16.51 16.23
N ASP A 381 16.49 -16.25 16.10
CA ASP A 381 17.48 -17.04 16.88
C ASP A 381 18.49 -16.27 17.75
N ASP A 382 18.41 -14.94 17.89
CA ASP A 382 19.45 -14.16 18.60
C ASP A 382 19.10 -13.68 20.04
N ASP A 383 18.08 -14.26 20.67
CA ASP A 383 17.71 -13.96 22.07
C ASP A 383 18.25 -14.96 23.10
N ARG A 384 19.16 -15.90 22.72
CA ARG A 384 19.57 -17.00 23.61
C ARG A 384 21.03 -17.07 24.05
N GLN A 385 21.93 -16.16 23.62
CA GLN A 385 23.36 -16.29 23.96
C GLN A 385 23.97 -15.16 24.80
N SER A 386 23.23 -14.11 25.15
CA SER A 386 23.74 -12.98 25.95
C SER A 386 23.49 -13.08 27.46
N SER A 387 23.02 -14.24 27.96
CA SER A 387 22.72 -14.48 29.39
C SER A 387 23.62 -15.55 30.00
N SER A 388 24.94 -15.39 29.98
CA SER A 388 25.84 -16.32 30.69
C SER A 388 27.13 -15.68 31.20
N LEU A 389 27.03 -14.63 32.02
CA LEU A 389 28.13 -14.31 32.94
C LEU A 389 27.62 -13.47 34.12
N VAL A 390 27.44 -14.11 35.28
CA VAL A 390 27.85 -13.69 36.65
C VAL A 390 27.07 -14.51 37.67
N SER A 391 27.83 -15.11 38.58
CA SER A 391 27.52 -16.17 39.52
C SER A 391 27.24 -15.68 40.95
N HIS A 392 26.48 -16.51 41.70
CA HIS A 392 26.51 -16.76 43.17
C HIS A 392 26.16 -15.60 44.13
N GLN A 393 25.35 -15.70 45.20
CA GLN A 393 24.81 -16.74 46.12
C GLN A 393 23.83 -15.98 47.11
N PRO A 394 23.27 -16.53 48.21
CA PRO A 394 22.73 -17.87 48.49
C PRO A 394 21.29 -17.86 49.10
N SER A 395 20.65 -19.04 49.07
CA SER A 395 19.64 -19.61 49.99
C SER A 395 18.72 -18.69 50.81
N GLY A 396 17.43 -18.70 50.46
CA GLY A 396 16.31 -18.32 51.32
C GLY A 396 15.09 -19.19 51.03
N SER A 397 14.84 -20.14 51.92
CA SER A 397 13.71 -21.09 51.94
C SER A 397 12.35 -20.36 52.06
N PHE A 398 11.35 -20.69 51.22
CA PHE A 398 9.90 -20.65 51.50
C PHE A 398 9.10 -21.27 50.32
N PRO A 399 7.85 -21.72 50.49
CA PRO A 399 7.43 -23.04 50.06
C PRO A 399 6.51 -23.01 48.84
N SER A 400 6.53 -24.16 48.16
CA SER A 400 5.52 -24.67 47.25
C SER A 400 4.09 -24.29 47.64
N GLN A 401 3.36 -23.69 46.70
CA GLN A 401 2.10 -24.19 46.14
C GLN A 401 1.40 -23.08 45.35
N PHE A 402 1.51 -23.10 44.02
CA PHE A 402 0.45 -22.57 43.16
C PHE A 402 0.29 -23.52 41.97
N ARG A 403 -0.84 -24.22 41.96
CA ARG A 403 -1.25 -25.10 40.87
C ARG A 403 -1.62 -24.26 39.66
N LEU A 404 -1.08 -24.66 38.53
CA LEU A 404 -1.54 -24.34 37.18
C LEU A 404 -3.06 -24.59 37.13
N THR A 405 -3.83 -23.54 36.81
CA THR A 405 -5.23 -23.68 36.39
C THR A 405 -5.24 -23.61 34.87
N ASP A 406 -6.00 -24.54 34.29
CA ASP A 406 -6.15 -24.76 32.85
C ASP A 406 -6.66 -23.50 32.12
N PRO A 407 -6.30 -23.32 30.84
CA PRO A 407 -6.85 -22.25 30.02
C PRO A 407 -8.34 -22.50 29.72
N ASP A 408 -9.16 -21.46 29.90
CA ASP A 408 -10.59 -21.46 29.59
C ASP A 408 -10.88 -21.90 28.14
N PRO A 409 -11.98 -22.65 27.89
CA PRO A 409 -12.41 -22.97 26.53
C PRO A 409 -12.90 -21.71 25.79
N PRO A 410 -12.73 -21.66 24.46
CA PRO A 410 -13.15 -20.52 23.67
C PRO A 410 -14.69 -20.35 23.66
N PRO A 411 -15.19 -19.11 23.43
CA PRO A 411 -16.62 -18.82 23.47
C PRO A 411 -17.41 -19.58 22.38
N THR A 412 -18.60 -20.03 22.74
CA THR A 412 -19.50 -20.91 21.96
C THR A 412 -20.21 -20.26 20.76
N TRP A 413 -19.81 -19.06 20.31
CA TRP A 413 -20.42 -18.40 19.15
C TRP A 413 -19.68 -18.63 17.82
N TRP A 414 -18.66 -19.52 17.81
CA TRP A 414 -17.90 -19.86 16.60
C TRP A 414 -18.46 -21.05 15.80
N ASN A 415 -19.56 -21.67 16.24
CA ASN A 415 -20.17 -22.82 15.55
C ASN A 415 -21.59 -22.52 15.05
N ASP A 416 -21.78 -21.38 14.37
CA ASP A 416 -22.93 -21.18 13.49
C ASP A 416 -22.49 -21.44 12.04
N GLU A 417 -22.28 -22.71 11.70
CA GLU A 417 -22.39 -23.15 10.31
C GLU A 417 -23.89 -23.24 9.97
N PRO A 418 -24.37 -22.58 8.90
CA PRO A 418 -25.74 -22.77 8.44
C PRO A 418 -25.88 -24.15 7.80
N ASP A 419 -26.78 -24.96 8.35
CA ASP A 419 -27.31 -26.18 7.74
C ASP A 419 -27.79 -25.90 6.31
N ASP A 420 -27.00 -26.29 5.31
CA ASP A 420 -27.43 -26.35 3.90
C ASP A 420 -28.25 -27.63 3.67
N SER A 421 -29.46 -27.61 4.24
CA SER A 421 -30.50 -28.59 3.97
C SER A 421 -31.10 -28.33 2.59
N SER A 422 -30.49 -28.94 1.58
CA SER A 422 -31.15 -29.72 0.54
C SER A 422 -32.65 -29.41 0.33
N GLN A 423 -32.98 -28.48 -0.56
CA GLN A 423 -34.29 -28.47 -1.22
C GLN A 423 -34.11 -28.75 -2.70
N GLY A 424 -34.42 -30.00 -3.06
CA GLY A 424 -34.57 -30.45 -4.43
C GLY A 424 -35.64 -29.64 -5.15
N ILE A 425 -35.23 -28.99 -6.23
CA ILE A 425 -36.16 -28.46 -7.22
C ILE A 425 -36.71 -29.67 -7.99
N ARG A 426 -37.97 -29.98 -7.69
CA ARG A 426 -38.79 -30.88 -8.48
C ARG A 426 -39.02 -30.26 -9.86
N GLU A 427 -38.67 -31.05 -10.87
CA GLU A 427 -39.21 -30.94 -12.21
C GLU A 427 -40.75 -30.95 -12.16
N SER A 428 -41.38 -30.10 -12.97
CA SER A 428 -42.74 -30.33 -13.43
C SER A 428 -42.84 -30.03 -14.92
N PRO A 429 -43.57 -30.87 -15.67
CA PRO A 429 -43.65 -30.80 -17.11
C PRO A 429 -44.81 -29.89 -17.52
N PHE A 430 -44.56 -29.00 -18.47
CA PHE A 430 -45.51 -28.58 -19.50
C PHE A 430 -44.74 -27.95 -20.67
#